data_AF-A0A848M4Q7-F1
#
_entry.id   AF-A0A848M4Q7-F1
#
_cell.length_a   1.000
_cell.length_b   1.000
_cell.length_c   1.000
_cell.angle_alpha   90.00
_cell.angle_beta   90.00
_cell.angle_gamma   90.00
#
_symmetry.space_group_name_H-M   'P 1'
#
loop_
_entity.id
_entity.type
_entity.pdbx_description
1 polymer ?
#
loop_
_entity_poly.entity_id
_entity_poly.type
_entity_poly.pdbx_seq_one_letter_code
_entity_poly.pdbx_strand_id
1 'polypeptide(L)' 'MTTEAIFQTQLIQKAWEDPSFKAKLLADPKAAIKEVLGVWIPDHIQVKTVEENSNEFYLVIPPDPSGVIKSEAKEKAMW' A
#
# COMPACT_ATOMS: atom_id res chain seq x y z
N MET A 1 -0.99 -16.62 -5.13
CA MET A 1 -0.34 -15.33 -4.83
C MET A 1 -1.41 -14.27 -4.93
N THR A 2 -1.74 -13.61 -3.83
CA THR A 2 -2.87 -12.67 -3.76
C THR A 2 -2.55 -11.41 -4.56
N THR A 3 -3.51 -10.91 -5.34
CA THR A 3 -3.34 -9.77 -6.28
C THR A 3 -2.74 -8.52 -5.62
N GLU A 4 -3.02 -8.32 -4.33
CA GLU A 4 -2.52 -7.21 -3.51
C GLU A 4 -0.98 -7.22 -3.38
N ALA A 5 -0.37 -8.39 -3.15
CA ALA A 5 1.07 -8.51 -2.97
C ALA A 5 1.83 -8.23 -4.27
N ILE A 6 1.26 -8.62 -5.41
CA ILE A 6 1.83 -8.34 -6.74
C ILE A 6 1.81 -6.83 -7.00
N PHE A 7 0.71 -6.17 -6.62
CA PHE A 7 0.55 -4.73 -6.76
C PHE A 7 1.57 -3.93 -5.95
N GLN A 8 1.73 -4.26 -4.66
CA GLN A 8 2.72 -3.63 -3.79
C GLN A 8 4.13 -3.81 -4.35
N THR A 9 4.46 -5.01 -4.82
CA THR A 9 5.80 -5.32 -5.35
C THR A 9 6.11 -4.54 -6.63
N GLN A 10 5.13 -4.34 -7.52
CA GLN A 10 5.32 -3.51 -8.73
C GLN A 10 5.52 -2.04 -8.39
N LEU A 11 4.78 -1.53 -7.41
CA LEU A 11 4.86 -0.14 -6.97
C LEU A 11 6.22 0.17 -6.32
N ILE A 12 6.72 -0.75 -5.49
CA ILE A 12 8.03 -0.64 -4.84
C ILE A 12 9.15 -0.68 -5.87
N GLN A 13 9.12 -1.63 -6.82
CA GLN A 13 10.11 -1.68 -7.91
C GLN A 13 10.15 -0.38 -8.70
N LYS A 14 8.99 0.16 -9.08
CA LYS A 14 8.92 1.41 -9.83
C LYS A 14 9.45 2.59 -9.02
N ALA A 15 9.24 2.61 -7.70
CA ALA A 15 9.79 3.64 -6.81
C ALA A 15 11.32 3.52 -6.65
N TRP A 16 11.90 2.33 -6.81
CA TRP A 16 13.35 2.15 -6.84
C TRP A 16 13.97 2.51 -8.20
N GLU A 17 13.27 2.22 -9.30
CA GLU A 17 13.72 2.58 -10.65
C GLU A 17 13.59 4.08 -10.93
N ASP A 18 12.54 4.72 -10.41
CA ASP A 18 12.24 6.13 -10.63
C ASP A 18 12.16 6.91 -9.30
N PRO A 19 13.23 7.62 -8.92
CA PRO A 19 13.25 8.40 -7.68
C PRO A 19 12.26 9.58 -7.71
N SER A 20 11.87 10.07 -8.89
CA SER A 20 10.83 11.11 -9.00
C SER A 20 9.46 10.51 -8.68
N PHE A 21 9.20 9.28 -9.12
CA PHE A 21 8.01 8.52 -8.76
C PHE A 21 7.97 8.25 -7.27
N LYS A 22 9.09 7.86 -6.66
CA LYS A 22 9.19 7.68 -5.20
C LYS A 22 8.79 8.94 -4.43
N ALA A 23 9.33 10.10 -4.83
CA ALA A 23 8.99 11.38 -4.22
C ALA A 23 7.49 11.70 -4.38
N LYS A 24 6.93 11.48 -5.59
CA LYS A 24 5.48 11.62 -5.83
C LYS A 24 4.67 10.66 -4.97
N LEU A 25 5.13 9.43 -4.76
CA LEU A 25 4.41 8.41 -4.03
C LEU A 25 4.39 8.67 -2.52
N LEU A 26 5.43 9.35 -2.00
CA LEU A 26 5.49 9.85 -0.63
C LEU A 26 4.60 11.09 -0.43
N ALA A 27 4.51 11.97 -1.43
CA ALA A 27 3.65 13.16 -1.38
C ALA A 27 2.17 12.83 -1.62
N ASP A 28 1.87 12.13 -2.72
CA ASP A 28 0.54 11.82 -3.24
C ASP A 28 0.47 10.38 -3.78
N PRO A 29 0.33 9.38 -2.90
CA PRO A 29 0.28 7.98 -3.32
C PRO A 29 -0.88 7.66 -4.26
N LYS A 30 -2.03 8.32 -4.08
CA LYS A 30 -3.20 8.11 -4.95
C LYS A 30 -2.90 8.51 -6.40
N ALA A 31 -2.27 9.67 -6.59
CA ALA A 31 -1.92 10.16 -7.91
C ALA A 31 -0.87 9.27 -8.57
N ALA A 32 0.15 8.88 -7.80
CA ALA A 32 1.21 7.98 -8.26
C ALA A 32 0.65 6.60 -8.68
N ILE A 33 -0.21 6.01 -7.85
CA ILE A 33 -0.88 4.73 -8.15
C ILE A 33 -1.77 4.85 -9.39
N LYS A 34 -2.53 5.93 -9.52
CA LYS A 34 -3.37 6.18 -10.70
C LYS A 34 -2.53 6.30 -11.98
N GLU A 35 -1.41 7.01 -11.92
CA GLU A 35 -0.52 7.24 -13.07
C GLU A 35 0.13 5.95 -13.57
N VAL A 36 0.55 5.06 -12.65
CA VAL A 36 1.31 3.84 -13.01
C VAL A 36 0.43 2.62 -13.21
N LEU A 37 -0.58 2.44 -12.36
CA LEU A 37 -1.39 1.22 -12.34
C LEU A 37 -2.80 1.46 -12.93
N GLY A 38 -3.17 2.72 -13.20
CA GLY A 38 -4.51 3.05 -13.69
C GLY A 38 -5.63 2.81 -12.67
N VAL A 39 -5.27 2.51 -11.41
CA VAL A 39 -6.24 2.20 -10.35
C VAL A 39 -6.71 3.49 -9.70
N TRP A 40 -8.03 3.67 -9.65
CA TRP A 40 -8.66 4.78 -8.95
C TRP A 40 -8.99 4.37 -7.51
N ILE A 41 -8.37 5.05 -6.54
CA ILE A 41 -8.67 4.85 -5.12
C ILE A 41 -9.75 5.87 -4.72
N PRO A 42 -10.88 5.42 -4.15
CA PRO A 42 -11.96 6.32 -3.72
C PRO A 42 -11.46 7.39 -2.74
N ASP A 43 -12.09 8.57 -2.77
CA ASP A 43 -11.75 9.67 -1.85
C ASP A 43 -11.94 9.33 -0.37
N HIS A 44 -12.86 8.42 -0.05
CA HIS A 44 -13.10 7.98 1.33
C HIS A 44 -11.94 7.13 1.90
N ILE A 45 -11.06 6.58 1.06
CA ILE A 45 -9.90 5.81 1.50
C ILE A 45 -8.69 6.74 1.56
N GLN A 46 -8.10 6.91 2.75
CA GLN A 46 -6.81 7.59 2.88
C GLN A 46 -5.69 6.58 2.69
N VAL A 47 -4.81 6.86 1.74
CA VAL A 47 -3.58 6.08 1.51
C VAL A 47 -2.43 6.91 2.02
N LYS A 48 -1.66 6.34 2.95
CA LYS A 48 -0.44 6.97 3.47
C LYS A 48 0.73 6.07 3.12
N THR A 49 1.69 6.62 2.40
CA THR A 49 2.99 5.97 2.18
C THR A 49 3.89 6.29 3.36
N VAL A 50 4.55 5.27 3.88
CA VAL A 50 5.68 5.41 4.79
C VAL A 50 6.90 4.76 4.15
N GLU A 51 8.05 5.40 4.30
CA GLU A 51 9.32 4.83 3.90
C GLU A 51 9.94 4.14 5.11
N GLU A 52 10.26 2.86 4.98
CA GLU A 52 10.97 2.15 6.03
C GLU A 52 12.45 2.51 6.04
N ASN A 53 12.87 3.18 7.12
CA ASN A 53 14.27 3.42 7.44
C ASN A 53 14.79 2.33 8.38
N SER A 54 16.10 2.06 8.36
CA SER A 54 16.73 0.96 9.13
C SER A 54 16.56 1.04 10.66
N ASN A 55 15.91 2.08 11.19
CA ASN A 55 15.69 2.31 12.61
C ASN A 55 14.19 2.42 12.99
N GLU A 56 13.29 2.14 12.05
CA GLU A 56 11.83 2.22 12.25
C GLU A 56 11.18 0.89 11.85
N PHE A 57 10.19 0.44 12.62
CA PHE A 57 9.42 -0.77 12.32
C PHE A 57 7.93 -0.42 12.29
N TYR A 58 7.24 -0.80 11.23
CA TYR A 58 5.83 -0.48 11.04
C TYR A 58 4.94 -1.67 11.38
N LEU A 59 3.96 -1.45 12.27
CA LEU A 59 2.91 -2.41 12.59
C LEU A 59 1.57 -1.88 12.07
N VAL A 60 0.91 -2.66 11.21
CA VAL A 60 -0.44 -2.36 10.71
C VAL A 60 -1.45 -3.09 11.59
N ILE A 61 -2.27 -2.33 12.32
CA ILE A 61 -3.40 -2.88 13.08
C ILE A 61 -4.67 -2.66 12.24
N PRO A 62 -5.37 -3.72 11.80
CA PRO A 62 -6.61 -3.58 11.04
C PRO A 62 -7.74 -3.01 11.92
N PRO A 63 -8.74 -2.33 11.32
CA PRO A 63 -9.93 -1.88 12.05
C PRO A 63 -10.70 -3.07 12.62
N ASP A 64 -11.48 -2.80 13.67
CA ASP A 64 -12.21 -3.83 14.43
C ASP A 64 -12.98 -4.80 13.50
N PRO A 65 -12.73 -6.12 13.62
CA PRO A 65 -13.28 -7.11 12.69
C PRO A 65 -14.81 -7.23 12.77
N SER A 66 -15.44 -6.68 13.82
CA SER A 66 -16.90 -6.76 14.00
C SER A 66 -17.67 -5.91 12.98
N GLY A 67 -17.01 -4.95 12.33
CA GLY A 67 -17.63 -4.06 11.31
C GLY A 67 -17.34 -4.44 9.85
N VAL A 68 -16.43 -5.39 9.59
CA VAL A 68 -15.94 -5.73 8.24
C VAL A 68 -16.11 -7.22 7.93
N ILE A 69 -17.34 -7.74 8.09
CA ILE A 69 -17.68 -9.04 7.51
C ILE A 69 -18.02 -8.84 6.04
N LYS A 70 -16.99 -8.73 5.19
CA LYS A 70 -16.94 -9.36 3.87
C LYS A 70 -15.49 -9.72 3.55
N SER A 71 -15.16 -11.00 3.80
CA SER A 71 -14.32 -11.89 2.98
C SER A 71 -13.06 -11.26 2.35
N GLU A 72 -11.82 -11.57 2.73
CA GLU A 72 -11.26 -12.91 2.94
C GLU A 72 -9.90 -12.81 3.67
N ALA A 73 -9.86 -12.20 4.86
CA ALA A 73 -8.67 -12.22 5.71
C ALA A 73 -8.63 -13.51 6.54
N LYS A 74 -8.41 -14.65 5.88
CA LYS A 74 -8.00 -15.86 6.59
C LYS A 74 -6.48 -15.96 6.52
N GLU A 75 -5.88 -15.68 7.67
CA GLU A 75 -4.55 -16.13 8.09
C GLU A 75 -3.36 -15.64 7.26
N LYS A 76 -2.82 -14.48 7.67
CA LYS A 76 -1.36 -14.38 7.83
C LYS A 76 -0.98 -13.33 8.88
N ALA A 77 -1.37 -13.61 10.12
CA ALA A 77 -0.56 -13.20 11.26
C ALA A 77 0.37 -14.37 11.60
N MET A 78 1.63 -14.05 11.89
CA MET A 78 2.75 -14.91 12.32
C MET A 78 3.79 -15.23 11.22
N TRP A 79 4.88 -14.45 11.34
CA TRP A 79 6.29 -14.65 10.96
C TRP A 79 6.63 -15.17 9.56
#